data_AF-A0AAW8KXZ6-F1
#
_entry.id   AF-A0AAW8KXZ6-F1
#
_cell.length_a   1.000
_cell.length_b   1.000
_cell.length_c   1.000
_cell.angle_alpha   90.00
_cell.angle_beta   90.00
_cell.angle_gamma   90.00
#
_symmetry.space_group_name_H-M   'P 1'
#
loop_
_entity.id
_entity.type
_entity.pdbx_description
1 polymer ?
#
loop_
_entity_poly.entity_id
_entity_poly.type
_entity_poly.pdbx_seq_one_letter_code
_entity_poly.pdbx_strand_id
1 'polypeptide(L)'
;MELLHHFKPCNLAIATLLGLLTSSSLWAADTAQQSEDEWKFTLKNAYINRDFDNDALKDTGSWSQAASLFYKSKMHDTPLQLANKPITIGADASVQYAVRLSSDKHVADTVLPFNKETQSQASDFLKYGATLKLGYDKTLLSVGELW
;
A
#
# COMPACT_ATOMS: atom_id res chain seq x y z
N MET A 1 19.17 -63.33 -47.62
CA MET A 1 18.08 -62.34 -47.70
C MET A 1 18.29 -61.40 -46.52
N GLU A 2 19.16 -60.39 -46.53
CA GLU A 2 19.35 -59.32 -47.52
C GLU A 2 18.02 -58.77 -48.05
N LEU A 3 17.49 -57.76 -47.35
CA LEU A 3 17.29 -56.43 -47.95
C LEU A 3 16.94 -55.39 -46.88
N LEU A 4 17.93 -54.53 -46.61
CA LEU A 4 17.81 -53.22 -46.01
C LEU A 4 16.78 -52.36 -46.76
N HIS A 5 16.04 -51.54 -46.02
CA HIS A 5 15.64 -50.24 -46.54
C HIS A 5 16.18 -49.13 -45.63
N HIS A 6 17.30 -48.57 -46.08
CA HIS A 6 17.76 -47.22 -45.76
C HIS A 6 16.65 -46.20 -46.06
N PHE A 7 16.44 -45.21 -45.19
CA PHE A 7 16.46 -43.81 -45.62
C PHE A 7 16.80 -42.89 -44.43
N LYS A 8 17.77 -42.01 -44.68
CA LYS A 8 18.48 -41.10 -43.77
C LYS A 8 17.71 -39.78 -43.56
N PRO A 9 18.05 -39.00 -42.51
CA PRO A 9 17.30 -37.82 -42.07
C PRO A 9 17.47 -36.64 -43.03
N CYS A 10 16.39 -35.88 -43.25
CA CYS A 10 16.41 -34.64 -44.00
C CYS A 10 16.29 -33.46 -43.03
N ASN A 11 17.38 -32.71 -42.87
CA ASN A 11 17.40 -31.38 -42.27
C ASN A 11 16.60 -30.41 -43.15
N LEU A 12 15.69 -29.63 -42.55
CA LEU A 12 15.22 -28.28 -42.95
C LEU A 12 13.93 -28.03 -42.13
N ALA A 13 13.64 -26.89 -41.51
CA ALA A 13 14.32 -25.62 -41.34
C ALA A 13 13.69 -24.95 -40.10
N ILE A 14 14.49 -24.19 -39.37
CA ILE A 14 14.07 -23.29 -38.30
C ILE A 14 13.14 -22.22 -38.89
N ALA A 15 11.91 -22.15 -38.42
CA ALA A 15 11.04 -20.99 -38.64
C ALA A 15 10.10 -20.83 -37.43
N THR A 16 10.62 -20.11 -36.44
CA THR A 16 9.92 -19.08 -35.65
C THR A 16 8.39 -19.16 -35.63
N LEU A 17 7.83 -19.66 -34.51
CA LEU A 17 6.52 -19.22 -34.04
C LEU A 17 6.70 -18.54 -32.67
N LEU A 18 7.44 -17.44 -32.72
CA LEU A 18 7.52 -16.44 -31.66
C LEU A 18 6.39 -15.44 -31.96
N GLY A 19 5.28 -15.52 -31.25
CA GLY A 19 4.19 -14.58 -31.51
C GLY A 19 2.89 -15.01 -30.86
N LEU A 20 2.84 -14.92 -29.53
CA LEU A 20 1.62 -14.73 -28.71
C LEU A 20 2.07 -14.54 -27.25
N LEU A 21 2.91 -13.53 -27.02
CA LEU A 21 3.03 -12.89 -25.72
C LEU A 21 2.54 -11.47 -25.92
N THR A 22 1.23 -11.31 -25.78
CA THR A 22 0.58 -10.01 -25.71
C THR A 22 1.26 -9.20 -24.62
N SER A 23 1.82 -8.08 -25.03
CA SER A 23 2.48 -7.06 -24.24
C SER A 23 1.56 -6.52 -23.16
N SER A 24 1.45 -7.20 -22.03
CA SER A 24 1.35 -6.49 -20.77
C SER A 24 2.74 -5.90 -20.55
N SER A 25 2.86 -4.58 -20.75
CA SER A 25 3.94 -3.83 -20.14
C SER A 25 3.87 -4.10 -18.64
N LEU A 26 4.63 -5.10 -18.19
CA LEU A 26 5.12 -5.19 -16.83
C LEU A 26 5.93 -3.92 -16.65
N TRP A 27 5.28 -2.85 -16.19
CA TRP A 27 5.96 -1.96 -15.29
C TRP A 27 6.31 -2.85 -14.10
N ALA A 28 7.48 -3.50 -14.18
CA ALA A 28 8.23 -3.78 -12.98
C ALA A 28 8.27 -2.42 -12.30
N ALA A 29 7.51 -2.27 -11.22
CA ALA A 29 7.72 -1.17 -10.31
C ALA A 29 9.22 -1.26 -10.03
N ASP A 30 9.98 -0.32 -10.58
CA ASP A 30 11.35 -0.19 -10.20
C ASP A 30 11.21 0.24 -8.74
N THR A 31 11.29 -0.75 -7.84
CA THR A 31 11.60 -0.53 -6.45
C THR A 31 13.04 -0.03 -6.46
N ALA A 32 13.26 1.14 -7.06
CA ALA A 32 14.40 1.96 -6.76
C ALA A 32 14.32 2.08 -5.25
N GLN A 33 15.24 1.38 -4.56
CA GLN A 33 15.38 1.48 -3.12
C GLN A 33 15.31 2.96 -2.80
N GLN A 34 14.35 3.33 -1.96
CA GLN A 34 14.17 4.71 -1.54
C GLN A 34 15.53 5.19 -1.05
N SER A 35 16.15 6.11 -1.79
CA SER A 35 17.56 6.44 -1.62
C SER A 35 17.78 7.40 -0.45
N GLU A 36 16.71 8.13 -0.08
CA GLU A 36 16.69 9.06 1.04
C GLU A 36 15.44 8.87 1.89
N ASP A 37 15.53 9.37 3.12
CA ASP A 37 14.41 9.42 4.05
C ASP A 37 13.32 10.37 3.53
N GLU A 38 12.07 9.94 3.64
CA GLU A 38 10.90 10.76 3.27
C GLU A 38 10.07 11.10 4.50
N TRP A 39 9.71 12.37 4.60
CA TRP A 39 8.82 12.90 5.62
C TRP A 39 7.63 13.56 4.96
N LYS A 40 6.42 13.24 5.42
CA LYS A 40 5.18 13.87 4.97
C LYS A 40 4.39 14.36 6.17
N PHE A 41 4.18 15.66 6.23
CA PHE A 41 3.30 16.29 7.21
C PHE A 41 2.04 16.80 6.53
N THR A 42 0.87 16.55 7.11
CA THR A 42 -0.42 16.99 6.55
C THR A 42 -1.30 17.62 7.62
N LEU A 43 -1.94 18.73 7.27
CA LEU A 43 -3.06 19.30 8.02
C LEU A 43 -4.33 19.12 7.19
N LYS A 44 -5.43 18.70 7.82
CA LYS A 44 -6.70 18.50 7.14
C LYS A 44 -7.84 19.08 7.95
N ASN A 45 -8.53 20.06 7.39
CA ASN A 45 -9.83 20.50 7.88
C ASN A 45 -10.91 19.82 7.02
N ALA A 46 -11.82 19.07 7.64
CA ALA A 46 -12.82 18.28 6.93
C ALA A 46 -14.21 18.53 7.51
N TYR A 47 -15.08 19.13 6.69
CA TYR A 47 -16.52 19.22 6.93
C TYR A 47 -17.22 18.19 6.03
N ILE A 48 -17.96 17.27 6.64
CA ILE A 48 -18.67 16.20 5.95
C ILE A 48 -20.10 16.19 6.49
N ASN A 49 -21.09 16.25 5.60
CA ASN A 49 -22.51 16.18 5.96
C ASN A 49 -23.23 15.26 4.97
N ARG A 50 -24.04 14.34 5.50
CA ARG A 50 -24.99 13.52 4.76
C ARG A 50 -26.38 13.88 5.27
N ASP A 51 -27.14 14.46 4.37
CA ASP A 51 -28.52 14.89 4.56
C ASP A 51 -29.45 13.86 3.90
N PHE A 52 -30.49 13.42 4.60
CA PHE A 52 -31.46 12.44 4.09
C PHE A 52 -32.81 13.11 3.82
N ASP A 53 -33.33 12.97 2.60
CA ASP A 53 -34.65 13.51 2.21
C ASP A 53 -35.82 12.98 3.07
N ASN A 54 -35.65 11.83 3.72
CA ASN A 54 -36.66 11.27 4.61
C ASN A 54 -36.45 11.80 6.04
N ASP A 55 -37.37 12.65 6.51
CA ASP A 55 -37.38 13.25 7.84
C ASP A 55 -37.31 12.23 9.00
N ALA A 56 -37.64 10.96 8.76
CA ALA A 56 -37.52 9.90 9.77
C ALA A 56 -36.08 9.41 9.99
N LEU A 57 -35.15 9.74 9.10
CA LEU A 57 -33.74 9.38 9.18
C LEU A 57 -32.93 10.54 9.77
N LYS A 58 -31.95 10.22 10.61
CA LYS A 58 -31.04 11.24 11.17
C LYS A 58 -29.91 11.55 10.20
N ASP A 59 -29.69 12.82 9.95
CA ASP A 59 -28.50 13.30 9.24
C ASP A 59 -27.22 12.92 9.98
N THR A 60 -26.18 12.62 9.21
CA THR A 60 -24.87 12.25 9.76
C THR A 60 -23.78 13.18 9.27
N GLY A 61 -22.69 13.28 10.02
CA GLY A 61 -21.58 14.15 9.64
C GLY A 61 -20.79 14.68 10.83
N SER A 62 -19.66 15.30 10.51
CA SER A 62 -18.80 15.99 11.48
C SER A 62 -17.97 17.06 10.80
N TRP A 63 -17.58 18.04 11.61
CA TRP A 63 -16.50 18.97 11.28
C TRP A 63 -15.29 18.62 12.13
N SER A 64 -14.13 18.44 11.52
CA SER A 64 -12.91 18.06 12.23
C SER A 64 -11.66 18.74 11.68
N GLN A 65 -10.65 18.87 12.54
CA GLN A 65 -9.31 19.29 12.20
C GLN A 65 -8.32 18.18 12.56
N ALA A 66 -7.43 17.84 11.64
CA ALA A 66 -6.42 16.81 11.83
C ALA A 66 -5.01 17.30 11.51
N ALA A 67 -4.04 16.66 12.16
CA ALA A 67 -2.61 16.74 11.87
C ALA A 67 -2.07 15.32 11.75
N SER A 68 -1.17 15.10 10.79
CA SER A 68 -0.58 13.77 10.57
C SER A 68 0.85 13.88 10.11
N LEU A 69 1.67 12.92 10.55
CA LEU A 69 3.06 12.77 10.17
C LEU A 69 3.30 11.33 9.71
N PHE A 70 3.99 11.21 8.59
CA PHE A 70 4.40 9.94 8.01
C PHE A 70 5.89 9.98 7.75
N TYR A 71 6.59 8.94 8.15
CA TYR A 71 8.02 8.74 7.95
C TYR A 71 8.25 7.45 7.17
N LYS A 72 9.12 7.53 6.16
CA LYS A 72 9.64 6.36 5.45
C LYS A 72 11.16 6.45 5.43
N SER A 73 11.84 5.48 6.05
CA SER A 73 13.30 5.45 5.99
C SER A 73 13.77 5.04 4.59
N LYS A 74 14.97 5.49 4.22
CA LYS A 74 15.74 4.80 3.19
C LYS A 74 16.06 3.37 3.61
N MET A 75 16.36 2.53 2.62
CA MET A 75 16.86 1.18 2.88
C MET A 75 18.36 1.24 3.16
N HIS A 76 18.79 0.72 4.30
CA HIS A 76 20.18 0.66 4.73
C HIS A 76 20.78 -0.70 4.41
N ASP A 77 21.94 -0.69 3.75
CA ASP A 77 22.70 -1.91 3.47
C ASP A 77 23.19 -2.55 4.78
N THR A 78 22.98 -3.84 4.91
CA THR A 78 23.56 -4.64 6.00
C THR A 78 24.90 -5.24 5.55
N PRO A 79 25.75 -5.72 6.48
CA PRO A 79 26.95 -6.46 6.11
C PRO A 79 26.70 -7.79 5.37
N LEU A 80 25.46 -8.27 5.31
CA LEU A 80 25.12 -9.53 4.66
C LEU A 80 24.93 -9.32 3.15
N GLN A 81 25.71 -10.05 2.35
CA GLN A 81 25.60 -10.04 0.90
C GLN A 81 25.36 -11.46 0.37
N LEU A 82 24.43 -11.59 -0.57
CA LEU A 82 24.13 -12.83 -1.26
C LEU A 82 24.16 -12.58 -2.77
N ALA A 83 24.98 -13.34 -3.50
CA ALA A 83 25.17 -13.18 -4.93
C ALA A 83 25.52 -11.72 -5.36
N ASN A 84 26.45 -11.09 -4.63
CA ASN A 84 26.91 -9.71 -4.84
C ASN A 84 25.83 -8.62 -4.68
N LYS A 85 24.73 -8.92 -3.98
CA LYS A 85 23.69 -7.95 -3.62
C LYS A 85 23.51 -7.89 -2.10
N PRO A 86 23.41 -6.71 -1.50
CA PRO A 86 23.20 -6.57 -0.06
C PRO A 86 21.77 -6.97 0.33
N ILE A 87 21.62 -7.54 1.52
CA ILE A 87 20.35 -7.54 2.24
C ILE A 87 20.20 -6.16 2.89
N THR A 88 19.03 -5.55 2.76
CA THR A 88 18.79 -4.19 3.24
C THR A 88 17.69 -4.15 4.28
N ILE A 89 17.76 -3.19 5.19
CA ILE A 89 16.78 -3.00 6.26
C ILE A 89 16.26 -1.57 6.28
N GLY A 90 15.02 -1.39 6.72
CA GLY A 90 14.42 -0.06 6.90
C GLY A 90 13.24 -0.09 7.85
N ALA A 91 12.71 1.08 8.17
CA ALA A 91 11.53 1.23 9.00
C ALA A 91 10.65 2.39 8.54
N ASP A 92 9.34 2.20 8.61
CA ASP A 92 8.34 3.25 8.38
C ASP A 92 7.55 3.48 9.67
N ALA A 93 7.01 4.70 9.83
CA ALA A 93 6.15 5.05 10.95
C ALA A 93 5.09 6.08 10.55
N SER A 94 3.93 6.01 11.19
CA SER A 94 2.85 6.99 11.01
C SER A 94 2.22 7.40 12.33
N VAL A 95 1.75 8.65 12.38
CA VAL A 95 0.89 9.16 13.45
C VAL A 95 -0.14 10.13 12.86
N GLN A 96 -1.39 9.97 13.25
CA GLN A 96 -2.52 10.76 12.76
C GLN A 96 -3.43 11.09 13.94
N TYR A 97 -3.68 12.38 14.16
CA TYR A 97 -4.55 12.85 15.23
C TYR A 97 -5.62 13.80 14.66
N ALA A 98 -6.86 13.64 15.11
CA ALA A 98 -7.96 14.52 14.71
C ALA A 98 -8.83 14.90 15.91
N VAL A 99 -9.31 16.15 15.90
CA VAL A 99 -10.23 16.71 16.90
C VAL A 99 -11.53 17.11 16.19
N ARG A 100 -12.66 16.77 16.80
CA ARG A 100 -13.99 17.18 16.36
C ARG A 100 -14.28 18.62 16.79
N LEU A 101 -14.70 19.44 15.84
CA LEU A 101 -15.08 20.84 16.00
C LEU A 101 -16.60 21.03 16.09
N SER A 102 -17.38 20.13 15.46
CA SER A 102 -18.84 20.17 15.51
C SER A 102 -19.40 19.62 16.83
N SER A 103 -20.65 19.96 17.15
CA SER A 103 -21.40 19.26 18.20
C SER A 103 -21.54 17.76 17.88
N ASP A 104 -21.76 16.97 18.92
CA ASP A 104 -22.07 15.54 18.78
C ASP A 104 -23.49 15.38 18.20
N LYS A 105 -23.62 14.62 17.10
CA LYS A 105 -24.91 14.29 16.48
C LYS A 105 -25.55 13.02 17.05
N HIS A 106 -24.86 12.30 17.94
CA HIS A 106 -25.34 11.05 18.55
C HIS A 106 -25.74 9.98 17.53
N VAL A 107 -25.05 9.96 16.39
CA VAL A 107 -25.20 8.98 15.30
C VAL A 107 -23.85 8.81 14.61
N ALA A 108 -23.58 7.59 14.13
CA ALA A 108 -22.32 7.29 13.44
C ALA A 108 -22.23 8.03 12.09
N ASP A 109 -21.10 8.68 11.83
CA ASP A 109 -20.84 9.43 10.60
C ASP A 109 -19.88 8.72 9.62
N THR A 110 -19.31 7.58 10.03
CA THR A 110 -18.27 6.82 9.29
C THR A 110 -16.94 7.57 9.07
N VAL A 111 -16.75 8.71 9.74
CA VAL A 111 -15.54 9.54 9.68
C VAL A 111 -14.77 9.44 11.00
N LEU A 112 -15.46 9.68 12.12
CA LEU A 112 -14.91 9.61 13.46
C LEU A 112 -15.37 8.33 14.16
N PRO A 113 -14.62 7.81 15.15
CA PRO A 113 -15.10 6.70 15.96
C PRO A 113 -16.43 7.04 16.64
N PHE A 114 -17.32 6.05 16.72
CA PHE A 114 -18.62 6.18 17.37
C PHE A 114 -18.75 5.15 18.48
N ASN A 115 -19.02 5.63 19.71
CA ASN A 115 -19.30 4.76 20.84
C ASN A 115 -20.78 4.38 20.85
N LYS A 116 -21.08 3.09 20.67
CA LYS A 116 -22.45 2.56 20.63
C LYS A 116 -23.10 2.46 22.00
N GLU A 117 -22.34 2.40 23.08
CA GLU A 117 -22.86 2.33 24.45
C GLU A 117 -23.34 3.72 24.92
N THR A 118 -22.52 4.75 24.68
CA THR A 118 -22.86 6.14 25.03
C THR A 118 -23.61 6.89 23.93
N GLN A 119 -23.77 6.27 22.75
CA GLN A 119 -24.36 6.88 21.55
C GLN A 119 -23.69 8.22 21.21
N SER A 120 -22.36 8.27 21.21
CA SER A 120 -21.60 9.52 21.09
C SER A 120 -20.47 9.42 20.06
N GLN A 121 -20.35 10.45 19.22
CA GLN A 121 -19.19 10.64 18.35
C GLN A 121 -17.98 11.03 19.20
N ALA A 122 -16.83 10.40 18.97
CA ALA A 122 -15.60 10.73 19.68
C ALA A 122 -15.26 12.22 19.56
N SER A 123 -14.79 12.83 20.65
CA SER A 123 -14.27 14.21 20.66
C SER A 123 -12.99 14.34 19.84
N ASP A 124 -12.20 13.28 19.81
CA ASP A 124 -10.92 13.18 19.16
C ASP A 124 -10.54 11.70 18.97
N PHE A 125 -9.55 11.43 18.13
CA PHE A 125 -8.96 10.10 18.02
C PHE A 125 -7.53 10.14 17.50
N LEU A 126 -6.76 9.10 17.88
CA LEU A 126 -5.35 8.93 17.52
C LEU A 126 -5.17 7.60 16.78
N LYS A 127 -4.43 7.63 15.67
CA LYS A 127 -3.89 6.44 15.00
C LYS A 127 -2.39 6.54 14.94
N TYR A 128 -1.72 5.42 15.11
CA TYR A 128 -0.27 5.30 14.94
C TYR A 128 0.07 3.89 14.45
N GLY A 129 1.19 3.78 13.77
CA GLY A 129 1.68 2.50 13.29
C GLY A 129 3.14 2.56 12.90
N ALA A 130 3.73 1.38 12.74
CA ALA A 130 5.13 1.20 12.37
C ALA A 130 5.29 -0.06 11.53
N THR A 131 6.31 -0.07 10.68
CA THR A 131 6.57 -1.15 9.73
C THR A 131 8.06 -1.43 9.69
N LEU A 132 8.46 -2.70 9.82
CA LEU A 132 9.82 -3.15 9.55
C LEU A 132 9.94 -3.58 8.08
N LYS A 133 11.02 -3.17 7.42
CA LYS A 133 11.30 -3.49 6.00
C LYS A 133 12.58 -4.32 5.88
N LEU A 134 12.53 -5.37 5.08
CA LEU A 134 13.67 -6.19 4.68
C LEU A 134 13.70 -6.29 3.15
N GLY A 135 14.78 -5.84 2.52
CA GLY A 135 14.94 -5.83 1.07
C GLY A 135 16.04 -6.77 0.58
N TYR A 136 15.84 -7.34 -0.61
CA TYR A 136 16.86 -8.05 -1.38
C TYR A 136 16.60 -7.88 -2.88
N ASP A 137 17.56 -7.33 -3.62
CA ASP A 137 17.43 -7.00 -5.04
C ASP A 137 16.21 -6.10 -5.33
N LYS A 138 15.18 -6.63 -6.01
CA LYS A 138 13.91 -5.94 -6.29
C LYS A 138 12.74 -6.46 -5.44
N THR A 139 13.04 -7.16 -4.35
CA THR A 139 12.04 -7.73 -3.44
C THR A 139 12.08 -6.99 -2.12
N LEU A 140 10.90 -6.63 -1.60
CA LEU A 140 10.73 -5.99 -0.30
C LEU A 140 9.70 -6.77 0.52
N LEU A 141 10.10 -7.19 1.71
CA LEU A 141 9.23 -7.72 2.74
C LEU A 141 8.93 -6.59 3.75
N SER A 142 7.66 -6.39 4.04
CA SER A 142 7.18 -5.39 5.01
C SER A 142 6.31 -6.07 6.07
N VAL A 143 6.59 -5.80 7.35
CA VAL A 143 5.87 -6.40 8.48
C VAL A 143 5.48 -5.30 9.46
N GLY A 144 4.17 -5.15 9.70
CA GLY A 144 3.61 -4.12 10.60
C GLY A 144 2.41 -3.41 9.98
N GLU A 145 2.34 -2.09 10.12
CA GLU A 145 1.38 -1.25 9.41
C GLU A 145 1.60 -1.34 7.90
N LEU A 146 0.53 -1.48 7.11
CA LEU A 146 0.58 -1.46 5.65
C LEU A 146 -0.42 -0.40 5.18
N TRP A 147 0.07 0.69 4.59
CA TRP A 147 -0.71 1.80 4.06
C TRP A 147 -0.39 2.01 2.58
#